data_AF-A0A7C2IA14-F1
#
_entry.id   AF-A0A7C2IA14-F1
#
_cell.length_a   1.000
_cell.length_b   1.000
_cell.length_c   1.000
_cell.angle_alpha   90.00
_cell.angle_beta   90.00
_cell.angle_gamma   90.00
#
_symmetry.space_group_name_H-M   'P 1'
#
loop_
_entity.id
_entity.type
_entity.pdbx_description
1 polymer ?
#
loop_
_entity_poly.entity_id
_entity_poly.type
_entity_poly.pdbx_seq_one_letter_code
_entity_poly.pdbx_strand_id
1 'polypeptide(L)'
;MGDSEQKRTAEEIRMRLEGLRGQDLTDAQVEAEVRDLLASGQAALPILLAQFREEDETLLAVATQALKAWEEPRPVEPLLDLLRDSEVGDLSKALILNILERYGLDVDDPELLGLGIDLEEYGVDADGNGNGKGSPG
;
A
#
# COMPACT_ATOMS: atom_id res chain seq x y z
N MET A 1 22.49 -24.02 -5.71
CA MET A 1 22.35 -23.44 -7.07
C MET A 1 21.16 -22.46 -7.14
N GLY A 2 20.16 -22.53 -6.25
CA GLY A 2 18.98 -21.66 -6.29
C GLY A 2 19.18 -20.18 -5.88
N ASP A 3 20.04 -19.88 -4.90
CA ASP A 3 20.20 -18.50 -4.38
C ASP A 3 20.72 -17.50 -5.42
N SER A 4 21.56 -17.95 -6.35
CA SER A 4 22.19 -17.08 -7.36
C SER A 4 21.22 -16.66 -8.46
N GLU A 5 20.29 -17.52 -8.84
CA GLU A 5 19.27 -17.22 -9.86
C GLU A 5 18.17 -16.34 -9.28
N GLN A 6 17.71 -16.63 -8.05
CA GLN A 6 16.70 -15.81 -7.36
C GLN A 6 17.19 -14.39 -7.10
N LYS A 7 18.47 -14.24 -6.72
CA LYS A 7 19.07 -12.92 -6.52
C LYS A 7 19.17 -12.12 -7.82
N ARG A 8 19.42 -12.80 -8.95
CA ARG A 8 19.46 -12.16 -10.27
C ARG A 8 18.08 -11.67 -10.69
N THR A 9 17.06 -12.52 -10.54
CA THR A 9 15.67 -12.14 -10.84
C THR A 9 15.21 -10.98 -9.98
N ALA A 10 15.55 -10.97 -8.69
CA ALA A 10 15.21 -9.86 -7.81
C ALA A 10 15.86 -8.53 -8.24
N GLU A 11 17.11 -8.56 -8.69
CA GLU A 11 17.81 -7.35 -9.15
C GLU A 11 17.30 -6.86 -10.50
N GLU A 12 16.94 -7.77 -11.39
CA GLU A 12 16.31 -7.46 -12.68
C GLU A 12 14.94 -6.79 -12.48
N ILE A 13 14.11 -7.30 -11.56
CA ILE A 13 12.82 -6.69 -11.21
C ILE A 13 13.05 -5.28 -10.64
N ARG A 14 14.01 -5.11 -9.74
CA ARG A 14 14.34 -3.79 -9.16
C ARG A 14 14.76 -2.79 -10.23
N MET A 15 15.69 -3.17 -11.11
CA MET A 15 16.14 -2.31 -12.20
C MET A 15 15.00 -1.95 -13.15
N ARG A 16 14.11 -2.89 -13.42
CA ARG A 16 12.94 -2.64 -14.25
C ARG A 16 12.00 -1.63 -13.62
N LEU A 17 11.61 -1.84 -12.35
CA LEU A 17 10.73 -0.93 -11.63
C LEU A 17 11.35 0.47 -11.54
N GLU A 18 12.62 0.57 -11.20
CA GLU A 18 13.33 1.86 -11.16
C GLU A 18 13.31 2.56 -12.53
N GLY A 19 13.37 1.80 -13.62
CA GLY A 19 13.21 2.33 -14.97
C GLY A 19 11.85 2.97 -15.22
N LEU A 20 10.78 2.48 -14.58
CA LEU A 20 9.41 2.98 -14.71
C LEU A 20 9.14 4.22 -13.84
N ARG A 21 10.03 4.54 -12.89
CA ARG A 21 9.86 5.66 -11.96
C ARG A 21 9.59 6.96 -12.72
N GLY A 22 8.53 7.67 -12.35
CA GLY A 22 8.12 8.92 -13.00
C GLY A 22 7.71 8.79 -14.47
N GLN A 23 7.51 7.58 -15.00
CA GLN A 23 6.92 7.39 -16.32
C GLN A 23 5.40 7.47 -16.24
N ASP A 24 4.80 8.09 -17.25
CA ASP A 24 3.35 8.06 -17.46
C ASP A 24 2.98 6.74 -18.14
N LEU A 25 2.58 5.75 -17.34
CA LEU A 25 2.17 4.44 -17.82
C LEU A 25 0.67 4.42 -18.06
N THR A 26 0.28 3.97 -19.24
CA THR A 26 -1.11 3.62 -19.53
C THR A 26 -1.56 2.40 -18.72
N ASP A 27 -2.86 2.26 -18.48
CA ASP A 27 -3.43 1.09 -17.79
C ASP A 27 -2.96 -0.25 -18.40
N ALA A 28 -2.83 -0.31 -19.72
CA ALA A 28 -2.36 -1.50 -20.42
C ALA A 28 -0.87 -1.82 -20.14
N GLN A 29 -0.04 -0.80 -19.97
CA GLN A 29 1.37 -0.96 -19.58
C GLN A 29 1.46 -1.42 -18.13
N VAL A 30 0.68 -0.82 -17.23
CA VAL A 30 0.60 -1.27 -15.83
C VAL A 30 0.18 -2.73 -15.75
N GLU A 31 -0.86 -3.14 -16.48
CA GLU A 31 -1.32 -4.53 -16.49
C GLU A 31 -0.26 -5.50 -17.05
N ALA A 32 0.51 -5.07 -18.06
CA ALA A 32 1.62 -5.86 -18.60
C ALA A 32 2.71 -6.07 -17.55
N GLU A 33 3.11 -5.01 -16.85
CA GLU A 33 4.12 -5.10 -15.78
C GLU A 33 3.64 -5.96 -14.62
N VAL A 34 2.37 -5.83 -14.23
CA VAL A 34 1.74 -6.68 -13.21
C VAL A 34 1.82 -8.15 -13.60
N ARG A 35 1.52 -8.51 -14.85
CA ARG A 35 1.64 -9.91 -15.30
C ARG A 35 3.05 -10.45 -15.20
N ASP A 36 4.05 -9.65 -15.58
CA ASP A 36 5.46 -10.05 -15.50
C ASP A 36 5.94 -10.21 -14.05
N LEU A 37 5.47 -9.34 -13.15
CA LEU A 37 5.74 -9.44 -11.71
C LEU A 37 5.11 -10.69 -11.09
N LEU A 38 3.87 -11.01 -11.46
CA LEU A 38 3.20 -12.25 -11.02
C LEU A 38 3.93 -13.50 -11.53
N ALA A 39 4.42 -13.47 -12.77
CA ALA A 39 5.20 -14.56 -13.35
C ALA A 39 6.54 -14.78 -12.63
N SER A 40 7.09 -13.73 -12.02
CA SER A 40 8.31 -13.80 -11.20
C SER A 40 8.07 -14.47 -9.83
N GLY A 41 6.81 -14.63 -9.42
CA GLY A 41 6.42 -15.29 -8.18
C GLY A 41 7.03 -14.63 -6.94
N GLN A 42 7.23 -15.42 -5.88
CA GLN A 42 7.59 -14.95 -4.54
C GLN A 42 8.82 -14.01 -4.48
N ALA A 43 9.73 -14.07 -5.46
CA ALA A 43 10.88 -13.17 -5.57
C ALA A 43 10.48 -11.70 -5.75
N ALA A 44 9.31 -11.43 -6.34
CA ALA A 44 8.80 -10.07 -6.54
C ALA A 44 8.25 -9.43 -5.26
N LEU A 45 7.68 -10.22 -4.34
CA LEU A 45 7.02 -9.69 -3.13
C LEU A 45 7.86 -8.69 -2.31
N PRO A 46 9.10 -9.01 -1.88
CA PRO A 46 9.87 -8.07 -1.07
C PRO A 46 10.19 -6.77 -1.83
N ILE A 47 10.18 -6.82 -3.16
CA ILE A 47 10.45 -5.66 -4.01
C ILE A 47 9.19 -4.79 -4.12
N LEU A 48 8.02 -5.41 -4.34
CA LEU A 48 6.74 -4.72 -4.38
C LEU A 48 6.43 -4.02 -3.06
N LEU A 49 6.66 -4.71 -1.93
CA LEU A 49 6.47 -4.14 -0.59
C LEU A 49 7.38 -2.94 -0.33
N ALA A 50 8.61 -2.95 -0.86
CA ALA A 50 9.53 -1.83 -0.71
C ALA A 50 9.05 -0.54 -1.42
N GLN A 51 8.23 -0.66 -2.48
CA GLN A 51 7.76 0.50 -3.23
C GLN A 51 6.83 1.41 -2.41
N PHE A 52 6.14 0.87 -1.40
CA PHE A 52 5.25 1.65 -0.54
C PHE A 52 5.97 2.70 0.32
N ARG A 53 7.29 2.57 0.50
CA ARG A 53 8.13 3.57 1.19
C ARG A 53 8.69 4.66 0.27
N GLU A 54 8.71 4.40 -1.03
CA GLU A 54 9.31 5.31 -2.02
C GLU A 54 8.30 6.39 -2.49
N GLU A 55 7.00 6.15 -2.27
CA GLU A 55 5.89 7.05 -2.59
C GLU A 55 5.83 7.56 -4.05
N ASP A 56 6.50 6.88 -4.99
CA ASP A 56 6.36 7.18 -6.41
C ASP A 56 5.00 6.67 -6.94
N GLU A 57 4.19 7.58 -7.48
CA GLU A 57 2.82 7.28 -7.94
C GLU A 57 2.78 6.13 -8.95
N THR A 58 3.72 6.09 -9.89
CA THR A 58 3.80 5.05 -10.93
C THR A 58 4.15 3.70 -10.31
N LEU A 59 5.13 3.66 -9.41
CA LEU A 59 5.54 2.43 -8.74
C LEU A 59 4.48 1.93 -7.76
N LEU A 60 3.80 2.84 -7.04
CA LEU A 60 2.68 2.53 -6.16
C LEU A 60 1.51 1.92 -6.95
N ALA A 61 1.17 2.47 -8.11
CA ALA A 61 0.11 1.93 -8.96
C ALA A 61 0.43 0.49 -9.40
N VAL A 62 1.64 0.25 -9.91
CA VAL A 62 2.08 -1.09 -10.33
C VAL A 62 2.11 -2.06 -9.14
N ALA A 63 2.70 -1.66 -8.01
CA ALA A 63 2.82 -2.50 -6.82
C ALA A 63 1.44 -2.86 -6.24
N THR A 64 0.54 -1.88 -6.14
CA THR A 64 -0.83 -2.09 -5.64
C THR A 64 -1.60 -3.05 -6.52
N GLN A 65 -1.55 -2.88 -7.85
CA GLN A 65 -2.27 -3.76 -8.77
C GLN A 65 -1.69 -5.18 -8.78
N ALA A 66 -0.37 -5.31 -8.68
CA ALA A 66 0.29 -6.61 -8.59
C ALA A 66 -0.12 -7.37 -7.32
N LEU A 67 -0.13 -6.69 -6.17
CA LEU A 67 -0.55 -7.30 -4.90
C LEU A 67 -2.04 -7.62 -4.88
N LYS A 68 -2.91 -6.79 -5.46
CA LYS A 68 -4.35 -7.08 -5.61
C LYS A 68 -4.62 -8.32 -6.45
N ALA A 69 -3.77 -8.58 -7.45
CA ALA A 69 -3.85 -9.75 -8.31
C ALA A 69 -3.10 -10.98 -7.75
N TRP A 70 -2.46 -10.83 -6.59
CA TRP A 70 -1.70 -11.89 -5.93
C TRP A 70 -2.65 -12.94 -5.33
N GLU A 71 -2.45 -14.21 -5.67
CA GLU A 71 -3.31 -15.30 -5.21
C GLU A 71 -2.91 -15.83 -3.83
N GLU A 72 -1.88 -16.67 -3.74
CA GLU A 72 -1.35 -17.24 -2.50
C GLU A 72 0.15 -17.60 -2.62
N PRO A 73 0.96 -17.49 -1.55
CA PRO A 73 0.60 -17.00 -0.21
C PRO A 73 0.44 -15.47 -0.16
N ARG A 74 -0.66 -14.99 0.43
CA ARG A 74 -0.94 -13.54 0.58
C ARG A 74 -0.02 -12.90 1.62
N PRO A 75 0.65 -11.77 1.31
CA PRO A 75 1.56 -11.10 2.23
C PRO A 75 0.82 -10.23 3.26
N VAL A 76 -0.13 -10.80 4.01
CA VAL A 76 -0.93 -10.06 4.99
C VAL A 76 -0.07 -9.46 6.10
N GLU A 77 0.77 -10.26 6.76
CA GLU A 77 1.65 -9.78 7.84
C GLU A 77 2.59 -8.64 7.38
N PRO A 78 3.34 -8.78 6.25
CA PRO A 78 4.15 -7.67 5.75
C PRO A 78 3.37 -6.38 5.43
N LEU A 79 2.13 -6.50 4.95
CA LEU A 79 1.28 -5.34 4.68
C LEU A 79 0.82 -4.66 5.97
N LEU A 80 0.48 -5.43 7.01
CA LEU A 80 0.16 -4.88 8.34
C LEU A 80 1.38 -4.19 8.97
N ASP A 81 2.58 -4.72 8.78
CA ASP A 81 3.81 -4.07 9.25
C ASP A 81 4.07 -2.74 8.54
N LEU A 82 3.78 -2.64 7.23
CA LEU A 82 3.86 -1.37 6.50
C LEU A 82 2.84 -0.34 6.99
N LEU A 83 1.63 -0.76 7.39
CA LEU A 83 0.66 0.17 7.99
C LEU A 83 1.19 0.78 9.29
N ARG A 84 1.92 0.01 10.08
CA ARG A 84 2.54 0.46 11.35
C ARG A 84 3.80 1.30 11.17
N ASP A 85 4.34 1.32 9.96
CA ASP A 85 5.58 2.01 9.63
C ASP A 85 5.29 3.52 9.48
N SER A 86 5.96 4.34 10.29
CA SER A 86 5.84 5.80 10.24
C SER A 86 6.51 6.42 9.02
N GLU A 87 7.41 5.70 8.34
CA GLU A 87 8.03 6.16 7.09
C GLU A 87 7.11 5.96 5.88
N VAL A 88 6.02 5.21 6.03
CA VAL A 88 5.02 5.01 4.98
C VAL A 88 3.97 6.11 5.10
N GLY A 89 3.82 6.93 4.06
CA GLY A 89 2.84 8.00 4.06
C GLY A 89 1.40 7.51 3.86
N ASP A 90 0.45 8.43 4.09
CA ASP A 90 -0.98 8.10 4.18
C ASP A 90 -1.56 7.55 2.88
N LEU A 91 -1.06 8.01 1.72
CA LEU A 91 -1.47 7.49 0.42
C LEU A 91 -1.11 6.01 0.30
N SER A 92 0.14 5.65 0.61
CA SER A 92 0.60 4.26 0.60
C SER A 92 -0.22 3.40 1.57
N LYS A 93 -0.52 3.91 2.77
CA LYS A 93 -1.36 3.20 3.76
C LYS A 93 -2.78 2.98 3.26
N ALA A 94 -3.41 3.98 2.65
CA ALA A 94 -4.74 3.84 2.05
C ALA A 94 -4.76 2.78 0.93
N LEU A 95 -3.72 2.73 0.10
CA LEU A 95 -3.59 1.70 -0.93
C LEU A 95 -3.40 0.30 -0.31
N ILE A 96 -2.60 0.18 0.75
CA ILE A 96 -2.43 -1.07 1.50
C ILE A 96 -3.75 -1.55 2.08
N LEU A 97 -4.54 -0.68 2.70
CA LEU A 97 -5.86 -1.03 3.22
C LEU A 97 -6.76 -1.61 2.12
N ASN A 98 -6.77 -1.02 0.94
CA ASN A 98 -7.58 -1.54 -0.17
C ASN A 98 -7.09 -2.90 -0.71
N ILE A 99 -5.79 -3.21 -0.56
CA ILE A 99 -5.25 -4.56 -0.85
C ILE A 99 -5.77 -5.56 0.20
N LEU A 100 -5.69 -5.20 1.49
CA LEU A 100 -6.14 -6.05 2.59
C LEU A 100 -7.66 -6.31 2.53
N GLU A 101 -8.45 -5.30 2.20
CA GLU A 101 -9.88 -5.42 1.92
C GLU A 101 -10.14 -6.46 0.82
N ARG A 102 -9.37 -6.42 -0.28
CA ARG A 102 -9.47 -7.41 -1.35
C ARG A 102 -9.07 -8.82 -0.89
N TYR A 103 -8.19 -8.93 0.10
CA TYR A 103 -7.87 -10.20 0.74
C TYR A 103 -8.96 -10.69 1.70
N GLY A 104 -9.99 -9.88 1.96
CA GLY A 104 -11.12 -10.21 2.83
C GLY A 104 -10.87 -9.84 4.30
N LEU A 105 -9.92 -8.94 4.58
CA LEU A 105 -9.74 -8.35 5.90
C LEU A 105 -10.68 -7.15 6.03
N ASP A 106 -11.36 -7.08 7.17
CA ASP A 106 -12.28 -6.00 7.47
C ASP A 106 -11.48 -4.74 7.82
N VAL A 107 -11.50 -3.75 6.91
CA VAL A 107 -10.78 -2.48 7.08
C VAL A 107 -11.54 -1.51 7.99
N ASP A 108 -12.80 -1.82 8.32
CA ASP A 108 -13.60 -1.09 9.31
C ASP A 108 -13.27 -1.53 10.75
N ASP A 109 -12.41 -2.54 10.91
CA ASP A 109 -11.94 -2.95 12.23
C ASP A 109 -11.13 -1.80 12.86
N PRO A 110 -11.55 -1.26 14.02
CA PRO A 110 -10.83 -0.20 14.69
C PRO A 110 -9.41 -0.60 15.08
N GLU A 111 -9.12 -1.90 15.24
CA GLU A 111 -7.76 -2.40 15.44
C GLU A 111 -6.90 -2.29 14.18
N LEU A 112 -7.48 -2.24 12.97
CA LEU A 112 -6.76 -2.00 11.72
C LEU A 112 -6.58 -0.49 11.46
N LEU A 113 -7.63 0.30 11.72
CA LEU A 113 -7.63 1.75 11.56
C LEU A 113 -6.65 2.44 12.51
N GLY A 114 -6.50 1.92 13.74
CA GLY A 114 -5.55 2.43 14.73
C GLY A 114 -4.08 2.10 14.45
N LEU A 115 -3.76 1.33 13.41
CA LEU A 115 -2.37 0.91 13.12
C LEU A 115 -1.60 1.85 12.21
N GLY A 116 -2.25 2.71 11.43
CA GLY A 116 -1.53 3.42 10.38
C GLY A 116 -1.95 4.85 10.09
N ILE A 117 -3.21 5.20 10.29
CA ILE A 117 -3.64 6.58 10.06
C ILE A 117 -3.71 7.24 11.43
N ASP A 118 -2.85 8.22 11.70
CA ASP A 118 -3.07 9.18 12.78
C ASP A 118 -4.34 9.97 12.42
N LEU A 119 -5.51 9.38 12.67
CA LEU A 119 -6.82 10.00 12.47
C LEU A 119 -7.03 11.18 13.44
N GLU A 120 -6.05 11.52 14.27
CA GLU A 120 -6.03 12.75 15.06
C GLU A 120 -6.07 14.02 14.18
N GLU A 121 -5.76 13.95 12.88
CA GLU A 121 -5.96 15.05 11.92
C GLU A 121 -7.34 15.07 11.24
N TYR A 122 -8.14 14.00 11.35
CA TYR A 122 -9.59 14.10 11.17
C TYR A 122 -10.21 14.52 12.51
N GLY A 123 -9.89 15.75 12.90
CA GLY A 123 -10.77 16.54 13.75
C GLY A 123 -12.10 16.69 13.03
N VAL A 124 -12.98 15.69 13.19
CA VAL A 124 -14.40 15.90 13.00
C VAL A 124 -14.75 16.85 14.13
N ASP A 125 -14.68 18.14 13.84
CA ASP A 125 -15.24 19.19 14.67
C ASP A 125 -16.68 18.78 14.93
N ALA A 126 -16.90 18.19 16.11
CA ALA A 126 -18.21 18.10 16.73
C ALA A 126 -18.60 19.53 17.16
N ASP A 127 -18.60 20.48 16.24
CA ASP A 127 -19.15 21.81 16.44
C ASP A 127 -20.66 21.73 16.23
N GLY A 128 -21.30 21.02 17.16
CA GLY A 128 -22.72 21.09 17.43
C GLY A 128 -23.01 22.24 18.38
N ASN A 129 -22.72 23.46 17.94
CA ASN A 129 -23.37 24.73 18.27
C ASN A 129 -23.98 24.85 19.70
N GLY A 130 -23.30 25.65 20.52
CA GLY A 130 -23.69 25.98 21.88
C GLY A 130 -24.90 26.90 22.02
N ASN A 131 -25.68 26.65 23.07
CA ASN A 131 -26.66 27.60 23.59
C ASN A 131 -26.56 27.66 25.13
N GLY A 132 -25.36 27.96 25.64
CA GLY A 132 -25.17 28.48 26.98
C GLY A 132 -25.21 30.00 26.96
N LYS A 133 -26.38 30.61 27.14
CA LYS A 133 -26.46 31.96 27.72
C LYS A 133 -27.55 31.99 28.77
N GLY A 134 -27.13 31.87 30.02
CA GLY A 134 -27.91 32.40 31.13
C GLY A 134 -27.91 33.92 31.11
N SER A 135 -28.97 34.52 31.63
CA SER A 135 -28.88 35.34 32.85
C SER A 135 -30.27 35.80 33.31
N PRO A 136 -30.42 36.06 34.62
CA PRO A 136 -31.71 36.27 35.29
C PRO A 136 -32.15 37.74 35.26
N GLY A 137 -33.44 37.96 35.51
CA GLY A 137 -34.06 39.25 35.76
C GLY A 137 -35.48 39.06 36.28
#